data_AF-A0A843X4M3-F1
#
_entry.id   AF-A0A843X4M3-F1
#
_cell.length_a   1.000
_cell.length_b   1.000
_cell.length_c   1.000
_cell.angle_alpha   90.00
_cell.angle_beta   90.00
_cell.angle_gamma   90.00
#
_symmetry.space_group_name_H-M   'P 1'
#
loop_
_entity.id
_entity.type
_entity.pdbx_description
1 polymer ?
#
loop_
_entity_poly.entity_id
_entity_poly.type
_entity_poly.pdbx_seq_one_letter_code
_entity_poly.pdbx_strand_id
1 'polypeptide(L)'
;MHSNYEPSSIVIISLPILLCAVCPHQDWTSYFLQSFQEIVEKEAPGLMKEAEKFLVLSNIDRLWKEHLQAIKFVQQAVSLRGYAQRDPLIEYKLEGYNLFLDMMAQIRRNVIYSIYQFQPVMVKNQQQMQKESKGSGSDGSASPVGAAQAS
;
A
#
# COMPACT_ATOMS: atom_id res chain seq x y z
N MET A 1 26.31 2.14 17.88
CA MET A 1 25.30 2.02 16.81
C MET A 1 24.10 1.28 17.38
N HIS A 2 23.26 1.98 18.15
CA HIS A 2 22.03 1.43 18.68
C HIS A 2 20.88 1.94 17.82
N SER A 3 20.16 1.00 17.22
CA SER A 3 18.87 1.25 16.58
C SER A 3 17.91 1.70 17.67
N ASN A 4 17.77 3.01 17.85
CA ASN A 4 16.70 3.59 18.67
C ASN A 4 15.39 3.45 17.90
N TYR A 5 14.80 2.26 17.98
CA TYR A 5 13.37 2.08 17.80
C TYR A 5 12.76 2.45 19.15
N GLU A 6 12.24 3.66 19.28
CA GLU A 6 11.53 4.06 20.50
C GLU A 6 10.28 3.18 20.69
N PRO A 7 9.98 2.73 21.92
CA PRO A 7 8.78 1.94 22.23
C PRO A 7 7.46 2.74 22.10
N SER A 8 7.52 4.01 21.68
CA SER A 8 6.36 4.89 21.49
C SER A 8 5.54 4.57 20.22
N SER A 9 6.14 3.95 19.19
CA SER A 9 5.44 3.66 17.92
C SER A 9 4.44 2.50 18.00
N ILE A 10 4.68 1.52 18.88
CA ILE A 10 3.80 0.33 19.01
C ILE A 10 2.52 0.66 19.81
N VAL A 11 2.57 1.64 20.72
CA VAL A 11 1.43 2.02 21.57
C VAL A 11 0.36 2.76 20.77
N ILE A 12 0.74 3.51 19.73
CA ILE A 12 -0.18 4.28 18.87
C ILE A 12 -1.04 3.35 17.96
N ILE A 13 -0.48 2.22 17.50
CA ILE A 13 -1.18 1.28 16.62
C ILE A 13 -2.21 0.44 17.41
N SER A 14 -1.98 0.21 18.71
CA SER A 14 -2.77 -0.74 19.50
C SER A 14 -3.91 -0.14 20.33
N LEU A 15 -3.91 1.18 20.59
CA LEU A 15 -4.95 1.83 21.39
C LEU A 15 -6.33 1.98 20.73
N PRO A 16 -6.48 2.24 19.41
CA PRO A 16 -7.79 2.52 18.83
C PRO A 16 -8.64 1.25 18.60
N ILE A 17 -8.03 0.07 18.51
CA ILE A 17 -8.75 -1.20 18.31
C ILE A 17 -9.51 -1.61 19.59
N LEU A 18 -8.98 -1.27 20.77
CA LEU A 18 -9.55 -1.63 22.07
C LEU A 18 -10.66 -0.66 22.57
N LEU A 19 -10.72 0.56 22.04
CA LEU A 19 -11.70 1.58 22.46
C LEU A 19 -12.99 1.60 21.63
N CYS A 20 -13.10 0.80 20.57
CA CYS A 20 -14.23 0.84 19.64
C CYS A 20 -15.55 0.27 20.21
N ALA A 21 -15.55 -0.30 21.43
CA ALA A 21 -16.72 -0.95 22.02
C ALA A 21 -17.66 -0.02 22.81
N VAL A 22 -17.32 1.27 23.05
CA VAL A 22 -18.04 2.06 24.08
C VAL A 22 -18.67 3.40 23.60
N CYS A 23 -18.30 4.01 22.47
CA CYS A 23 -18.83 5.36 22.17
C CYS A 23 -19.31 5.56 20.72
N PRO A 24 -20.63 5.72 20.46
CA PRO A 24 -21.20 5.94 19.13
C PRO A 24 -21.05 7.38 18.58
N HIS A 25 -20.35 8.29 19.26
CA HIS A 25 -20.36 9.72 18.92
C HIS A 25 -18.98 10.40 18.80
N GLN A 26 -17.88 9.63 18.81
CA GLN A 26 -16.55 10.23 18.71
C GLN A 26 -15.88 9.83 17.38
N ASP A 27 -15.80 10.78 16.46
CA ASP A 27 -15.17 10.68 15.13
C ASP A 27 -13.64 10.51 15.21
N TRP A 28 -13.16 9.53 15.96
CA TRP A 28 -11.72 9.25 16.11
C TRP A 28 -11.03 8.97 14.77
N THR A 29 -11.77 8.48 13.78
CA THR A 29 -11.27 8.29 12.40
C THR A 29 -10.75 9.60 11.82
N SER A 30 -11.46 10.72 12.05
CA SER A 30 -11.04 12.05 11.56
C SER A 30 -9.77 12.54 12.26
N TYR A 31 -9.72 12.42 13.59
CA TYR A 31 -8.56 12.82 14.39
C TYR A 31 -7.32 11.98 14.06
N PHE A 32 -7.50 10.67 13.90
CA PHE A 32 -6.42 9.76 13.55
C PHE A 32 -5.85 10.09 12.17
N LEU A 33 -6.71 10.24 11.15
CA LEU A 33 -6.27 10.56 9.79
C LEU A 33 -5.47 11.87 9.75
N GLN A 34 -5.89 12.88 10.52
CA GLN A 34 -5.19 14.15 10.62
C GLN A 34 -3.81 13.99 11.29
N SER A 35 -3.73 13.27 12.41
CA SER A 35 -2.45 13.00 13.09
C SER A 35 -1.49 12.16 12.25
N PHE A 36 -2.02 11.16 11.53
CA PHE A 36 -1.24 10.28 10.66
C PHE A 36 -0.63 11.06 9.49
N GLN A 37 -1.41 11.93 8.86
CA GLN A 37 -0.94 12.77 7.78
C GLN A 37 0.20 13.70 8.23
N GLU A 38 0.14 14.25 9.44
CA GLU A 38 1.22 15.10 9.98
C GLU A 38 2.52 14.30 10.23
N ILE A 39 2.43 13.05 10.67
CA ILE A 39 3.59 12.17 10.87
C ILE A 39 4.26 11.84 9.54
N VAL A 40 3.47 11.45 8.53
CA VAL A 40 3.99 11.08 7.22
C VAL A 40 4.57 12.30 6.48
N GLU A 41 3.95 13.47 6.59
CA GLU A 41 4.46 14.70 5.97
C GLU A 41 5.83 15.12 6.54
N LYS A 42 6.08 14.86 7.84
CA LYS A 42 7.41 15.09 8.46
C LYS A 42 8.49 14.17 7.91
N GLU A 43 8.13 12.96 7.48
CA GLU A 43 9.08 11.99 6.92
C GLU A 43 9.28 12.17 5.41
N ALA A 44 8.21 12.42 4.65
CA ALA A 44 8.25 12.61 3.20
C ALA A 44 7.06 13.45 2.69
N PRO A 45 7.30 14.69 2.19
CA PRO A 45 6.22 15.56 1.74
C PRO A 45 5.51 15.00 0.50
N GLY A 46 4.18 14.95 0.53
CA GLY A 46 3.34 14.53 -0.60
C GLY A 46 3.26 13.01 -0.86
N LEU A 47 4.05 12.18 -0.18
CA LEU A 47 4.02 10.72 -0.34
C LEU A 47 2.68 10.13 0.11
N MET A 48 2.09 10.67 1.17
CA MET A 48 0.83 10.18 1.74
C MET A 48 -0.32 10.22 0.73
N LYS A 49 -0.41 11.29 -0.06
CA LYS A 49 -1.50 11.49 -1.02
C LYS A 49 -1.44 10.50 -2.18
N GLU A 50 -0.24 10.22 -2.67
CA GLU A 50 -0.05 9.22 -3.73
C GLU A 50 -0.26 7.81 -3.18
N ALA A 51 0.19 7.52 -1.97
CA ALA A 51 -0.03 6.25 -1.30
C ALA A 51 -1.53 5.98 -1.07
N GLU A 52 -2.29 6.96 -0.58
CA GLU A 52 -3.74 6.84 -0.40
C GLU A 52 -4.44 6.48 -1.70
N LYS A 53 -4.17 7.24 -2.77
CA LYS A 53 -4.73 7.00 -4.10
C LYS A 53 -4.39 5.60 -4.60
N PHE A 54 -3.13 5.20 -4.48
CA PHE A 54 -2.66 3.87 -4.89
C PHE A 54 -3.33 2.74 -4.10
N LEU A 55 -3.42 2.85 -2.78
CA LEU A 55 -4.02 1.83 -1.92
C LEU A 55 -5.51 1.66 -2.20
N VAL A 56 -6.23 2.77 -2.41
CA VAL A 56 -7.66 2.74 -2.77
C VAL A 56 -7.87 2.06 -4.12
N LEU A 57 -7.17 2.51 -5.16
CA LEU A 57 -7.27 1.95 -6.51
C LEU A 57 -6.93 0.46 -6.53
N SER A 58 -5.82 0.07 -5.90
CA SER A 58 -5.37 -1.32 -5.83
C SER A 58 -6.41 -2.24 -5.17
N ASN A 59 -7.03 -1.78 -4.07
CA ASN A 59 -8.07 -2.56 -3.39
C ASN A 59 -9.36 -2.68 -4.23
N ILE A 60 -9.79 -1.59 -4.89
CA ILE A 60 -10.95 -1.61 -5.77
C ILE A 60 -10.72 -2.57 -6.93
N ASP A 61 -9.58 -2.48 -7.61
CA ASP A 61 -9.26 -3.31 -8.76
C ASP A 61 -9.22 -4.81 -8.40
N ARG A 62 -8.66 -5.15 -7.24
CA ARG A 62 -8.63 -6.54 -6.76
C ARG A 62 -10.03 -7.07 -6.49
N LEU A 63 -10.80 -6.36 -5.66
CA LEU A 63 -12.13 -6.81 -5.24
C LEU A 63 -13.15 -6.80 -6.39
N TRP A 64 -13.00 -5.89 -7.35
CA TRP A 64 -13.84 -5.87 -8.54
C TRP A 64 -13.64 -7.11 -9.42
N LYS A 65 -12.40 -7.56 -9.59
CA LYS A 65 -12.11 -8.81 -10.33
C LYS A 65 -12.73 -10.02 -9.65
N GLU A 66 -12.61 -10.11 -8.33
CA GLU A 66 -13.23 -11.16 -7.52
C GLU A 66 -14.77 -11.11 -7.62
N HIS A 67 -15.35 -9.92 -7.58
CA HIS A 67 -16.79 -9.71 -7.74
C HIS A 67 -17.30 -10.13 -9.13
N LEU A 68 -16.56 -9.81 -10.19
CA LEU A 68 -16.91 -10.26 -11.54
C LEU A 68 -16.89 -11.79 -11.65
N GLN A 69 -15.91 -12.47 -11.04
CA GLN A 69 -15.89 -13.92 -10.97
C GLN A 69 -17.09 -14.46 -10.18
N ALA A 70 -17.41 -13.88 -9.03
CA ALA A 70 -18.57 -14.25 -8.21
C ALA A 70 -19.90 -14.12 -8.98
N ILE A 71 -20.08 -13.03 -9.73
CA ILE A 71 -21.27 -12.83 -10.57
C ILE A 71 -21.40 -13.93 -11.64
N LYS A 72 -20.30 -14.40 -12.23
CA LYS A 72 -20.34 -15.51 -13.20
C LYS A 72 -20.83 -16.81 -12.56
N PHE A 73 -20.42 -17.09 -11.32
CA PHE A 73 -20.93 -18.25 -10.58
C PHE A 73 -22.42 -18.11 -10.25
N VAL A 74 -22.88 -16.93 -9.83
CA VAL A 74 -24.31 -16.67 -9.60
C VAL A 74 -25.13 -16.88 -10.87
N GLN A 75 -24.64 -16.41 -12.01
CA GLN A 75 -25.31 -16.61 -13.30
C GLN A 75 -25.48 -18.11 -13.63
N GLN A 76 -24.46 -18.93 -13.38
CA GLN A 76 -24.53 -20.39 -13.59
C GLN A 76 -25.46 -21.07 -12.58
N ALA A 77 -25.39 -20.69 -11.30
CA ALA A 77 -26.21 -21.27 -10.24
C ALA A 77 -27.71 -20.99 -10.45
N VAL A 78 -28.06 -19.75 -10.78
CA VAL A 78 -29.43 -19.34 -11.07
C VAL A 78 -29.97 -20.04 -12.32
N SER A 79 -29.15 -20.24 -13.35
CA SER A 79 -29.54 -21.01 -14.54
C SER A 79 -29.94 -22.46 -14.21
N LEU A 80 -29.34 -23.06 -13.18
CA LEU A 80 -29.70 -24.40 -12.69
C LEU A 80 -30.93 -24.40 -11.78
N ARG A 81 -31.21 -23.29 -11.06
CA ARG A 81 -32.40 -23.14 -10.19
C ARG A 81 -33.65 -22.70 -10.95
N GLY A 82 -33.51 -22.15 -12.17
CA GLY A 82 -34.63 -21.80 -13.04
C GLY A 82 -35.57 -22.98 -13.35
N TYR A 83 -35.11 -24.22 -13.18
CA TYR A 83 -35.96 -25.43 -13.27
C TYR A 83 -36.93 -25.60 -12.08
N ALA A 84 -36.74 -24.88 -10.97
CA ALA A 84 -37.50 -24.99 -9.73
C ALA A 84 -38.65 -23.95 -9.59
N GLN A 85 -39.17 -23.43 -10.72
CA GLN A 85 -40.30 -22.48 -10.78
C GLN A 85 -40.07 -21.11 -10.08
N ARG A 86 -38.83 -20.78 -9.70
CA ARG A 86 -38.44 -19.43 -9.29
C ARG A 86 -38.04 -18.61 -10.52
N ASP A 87 -38.39 -17.32 -10.54
CA ASP A 87 -37.97 -16.44 -11.62
C ASP A 87 -36.45 -16.19 -11.52
N PRO A 88 -35.65 -16.72 -12.46
CA PRO A 88 -34.19 -16.61 -12.41
C PRO A 88 -33.72 -15.15 -12.44
N LEU A 89 -34.46 -14.25 -13.09
CA LEU A 89 -34.06 -12.85 -13.21
C LEU A 89 -34.11 -12.14 -11.85
N ILE A 90 -35.08 -12.47 -11.00
CA ILE A 90 -35.23 -11.87 -9.68
C ILE A 90 -34.11 -12.36 -8.76
N GLU A 91 -33.81 -13.65 -8.77
CA GLU A 91 -32.80 -14.26 -7.91
C GLU A 91 -31.39 -13.75 -8.26
N TYR A 92 -31.07 -13.63 -9.55
CA TYR A 92 -29.83 -13.03 -10.02
C TYR A 92 -29.66 -11.59 -9.54
N LYS A 93 -30.72 -10.76 -9.63
CA LYS A 93 -30.67 -9.37 -9.17
C LYS A 93 -30.42 -9.27 -7.67
N LEU A 94 -31.09 -10.12 -6.87
CA LEU A 94 -30.99 -10.10 -5.42
C LEU A 94 -29.63 -10.60 -4.93
N GLU A 95 -29.16 -11.75 -5.42
CA GLU A 95 -27.83 -12.28 -5.08
C GLU A 95 -26.71 -11.36 -5.59
N GLY A 96 -26.83 -10.85 -6.82
CA GLY A 96 -25.85 -9.90 -7.38
C GLY A 96 -25.75 -8.61 -6.57
N TYR A 97 -26.88 -8.06 -6.11
CA TYR A 97 -26.90 -6.88 -5.26
C TYR A 97 -26.27 -7.14 -3.89
N ASN A 98 -26.54 -8.29 -3.27
CA ASN A 98 -25.92 -8.66 -2.00
C ASN A 98 -24.39 -8.79 -2.12
N LEU A 99 -23.89 -9.40 -3.20
CA LEU A 99 -22.46 -9.48 -3.48
C LEU A 99 -21.83 -8.10 -3.67
N PHE A 100 -22.54 -7.17 -4.30
CA PHE A 100 -22.07 -5.79 -4.47
C PHE A 100 -21.96 -5.06 -3.13
N LEU A 101 -22.96 -5.18 -2.26
CA LEU A 101 -22.93 -4.59 -0.92
C LEU A 101 -21.78 -5.13 -0.07
N ASP A 102 -21.54 -6.44 -0.12
CA ASP A 102 -20.44 -7.04 0.60
C ASP A 102 -19.08 -6.56 0.06
N MET A 103 -18.89 -6.53 -1.26
CA MET A 103 -17.69 -5.96 -1.89
C MET A 103 -17.44 -4.50 -1.43
N MET A 104 -18.48 -3.66 -1.41
CA MET A 104 -18.36 -2.27 -0.94
C MET A 104 -17.99 -2.17 0.55
N ALA A 105 -18.50 -3.07 1.39
CA ALA A 105 -18.11 -3.16 2.80
C ALA A 105 -16.66 -3.64 2.96
N GLN A 106 -16.22 -4.58 2.14
CA GLN A 106 -14.83 -5.07 2.12
C GLN A 106 -13.85 -3.99 1.65
N ILE A 107 -14.16 -3.23 0.59
CA ILE A 107 -13.31 -2.11 0.12
C ILE A 107 -13.07 -1.13 1.27
N ARG A 108 -14.13 -0.67 1.95
CA ARG A 108 -14.02 0.28 3.06
C ARG A 108 -13.12 -0.25 4.18
N ARG A 109 -13.34 -1.50 4.61
CA ARG A 109 -12.52 -2.13 5.65
C ARG A 109 -11.05 -2.22 5.22
N ASN A 110 -10.78 -2.76 4.03
CA ASN A 110 -9.41 -3.00 3.57
C ASN A 110 -8.62 -1.72 3.38
N VAL A 111 -9.24 -0.65 2.85
CA VAL A 111 -8.58 0.66 2.72
C VAL A 111 -8.19 1.20 4.08
N ILE A 112 -9.11 1.17 5.05
CA ILE A 112 -8.86 1.61 6.42
C ILE A 112 -7.67 0.83 7.02
N TYR A 113 -7.71 -0.50 6.97
CA TYR A 113 -6.60 -1.33 7.47
C TYR A 113 -5.28 -1.08 6.73
N SER A 114 -5.32 -0.90 5.41
CA SER A 114 -4.13 -0.66 4.60
C SER A 114 -3.46 0.66 4.96
N ILE A 115 -4.24 1.71 5.26
CA ILE A 115 -3.73 3.00 5.73
C ILE A 115 -3.12 2.84 7.13
N TYR A 116 -3.78 2.11 8.04
CA TYR A 116 -3.25 1.87 9.40
C TYR A 116 -1.93 1.09 9.40
N GLN A 117 -1.74 0.16 8.46
CA GLN A 117 -0.53 -0.66 8.37
C GLN A 117 0.56 -0.03 7.48
N PHE A 118 0.27 1.09 6.81
CA PHE A 118 1.22 1.73 5.91
C PHE A 118 2.44 2.24 6.69
N GLN A 119 3.61 1.70 6.37
CA GLN A 119 4.91 2.18 6.87
C GLN A 119 5.76 2.66 5.69
N PRO A 120 6.10 3.96 5.62
CA PRO A 120 6.94 4.47 4.55
C PRO A 120 8.38 3.93 4.70
N VAL A 121 8.78 3.04 3.80
CA VAL A 121 10.17 2.55 3.74
C VAL A 121 10.98 3.53 2.89
N MET A 122 11.83 4.32 3.54
CA MET A 122 12.74 5.21 2.82
C MET A 122 13.87 4.41 2.19
N VAL A 123 13.84 4.30 0.86
CA VAL A 123 14.97 3.79 0.09
C VAL A 123 16.07 4.86 0.11
N LYS A 124 17.03 4.75 1.04
CA LYS A 124 18.26 5.54 0.99
C LYS A 124 18.99 5.17 -0.30
N ASN A 125 19.01 6.11 -1.24
CA ASN A 125 19.62 5.97 -2.56
C ASN A 125 21.01 5.29 -2.48
N GLN A 126 21.13 4.10 -3.07
CA GLN A 126 22.40 3.45 -3.44
C GLN A 126 23.19 4.23 -4.52
N GLN A 127 22.83 5.48 -4.79
CA GLN A 127 23.44 6.34 -5.81
C GLN A 127 24.90 6.74 -5.48
N GLN A 128 25.38 6.45 -4.26
CA GLN A 128 26.79 6.68 -3.91
C GLN A 128 27.74 5.60 -4.47
N MET A 129 27.29 4.37 -4.75
CA MET A 129 28.18 3.30 -5.26
C MET A 129 28.48 3.40 -6.77
N GLN A 130 27.66 4.12 -7.56
CA GLN A 130 27.92 4.29 -9.01
C GLN A 130 28.82 5.49 -9.34
N LYS A 131 29.08 6.41 -8.40
CA LYS A 131 29.98 7.56 -8.63
C LYS A 131 31.45 7.23 -8.38
N GLU A 132 31.77 6.25 -7.55
CA GLU A 132 33.17 5.86 -7.27
C GLU A 132 33.82 5.03 -8.39
N SER A 133 33.04 4.31 -9.21
CA SER A 133 33.60 3.49 -10.31
C SER A 133 33.99 4.28 -11.57
N LYS A 134 33.67 5.58 -11.65
CA LYS A 134 34.06 6.46 -12.77
C LYS A 134 35.25 7.39 -12.48
N GLY A 135 35.82 7.35 -11.27
CA GLY A 135 36.89 8.27 -10.84
C GLY A 135 38.32 7.72 -10.83
N SER A 136 38.52 6.42 -11.11
CA SER A 136 39.86 5.80 -11.08
C SER A 136 40.23 5.24 -12.46
N GLY A 137 40.54 6.15 -13.38
CA GLY A 137 41.13 5.89 -14.69
C GLY A 137 42.27 6.87 -14.90
N SER A 138 43.38 6.57 -14.19
CA SER A 138 44.71 7.17 -14.24
C SER A 138 45.04 8.08 -15.42
N ASP A 139 45.14 9.38 -15.14
CA ASP A 139 46.08 10.27 -15.80
C ASP A 139 47.41 10.16 -15.05
N GLY A 140 48.39 9.51 -15.68
CA GLY A 140 49.73 9.29 -15.14
C GLY A 140 50.76 9.73 -16.18
N SER A 141 50.83 11.03 -16.45
CA SER A 141 51.96 11.61 -17.17
C SER A 141 53.05 11.99 -16.16
N ALA A 142 54.15 11.23 -16.17
CA ALA A 142 55.41 11.67 -15.59
C ALA A 142 56.57 10.95 -16.29
N SER A 143 57.04 11.52 -17.39
CA SER A 143 58.44 11.34 -17.81
C SER A 143 59.34 12.16 -16.89
N PRO A 144 60.54 11.65 -16.58
CA PRO A 144 61.71 12.51 -16.71
C PRO A 144 62.86 11.84 -17.46
N VAL A 145 63.71 12.75 -17.93
CA VAL A 145 64.81 12.62 -18.89
C VAL A 145 66.07 12.01 -18.27
N GLY A 146 66.74 11.14 -19.05
CA GLY A 146 68.20 11.19 -19.25
C GLY A 146 69.10 10.24 -18.44
N ALA A 147 69.81 9.36 -19.15
CA ALA A 147 71.26 9.17 -19.02
C ALA A 147 71.78 8.26 -20.15
N ALA A 148 72.93 8.63 -20.69
CA ALA A 148 73.61 7.99 -21.79
C ALA A 148 74.53 6.84 -21.33
N GLN A 149 75.00 6.09 -22.34
CA GLN A 149 76.30 5.43 -22.52
C GLN A 149 76.46 3.91 -22.34
N ALA A 150 77.05 3.34 -23.42
CA ALA A 150 78.02 2.24 -23.54
C ALA A 150 77.51 0.81 -23.23
N SER A 151 77.81 -0.23 -24.01
CA SER A 151 78.85 -0.51 -25.03
C SER A 151 78.32 -1.47 -26.10
#